data_AF-A0A2G4TYK2-F1
#
_entry.id   AF-A0A2G4TYK2-F1
#
_cell.length_a   1.000
_cell.length_b   1.000
_cell.length_c   1.000
_cell.angle_alpha   90.00
_cell.angle_beta   90.00
_cell.angle_gamma   90.00
#
_symmetry.space_group_name_H-M   'P 1'
#
loop_
_entity.id
_entity.type
_entity.pdbx_description
1 polymer ?
#
loop_
_entity_poly.entity_id
_entity_poly.type
_entity_poly.pdbx_seq_one_letter_code
_entity_poly.pdbx_strand_id
1 'polypeptide(L)'
;FHMGAGGGGQFIVGGTLVNTGDTAVAGGYLVIIPVGANCQLATPKLQTFGPLAPGEKVGFRAAVDIPLTDYHLASFAAYDDMGFPLPVVDETREIIKVREPEQRKACSAARQASDTKNSG
;
A
#
# COMPACT_ATOMS: atom_id res chain seq x y z
N PHE A 1 -1.54 -2.66 -10.06
CA PHE A 1 -2.82 -2.27 -9.41
C PHE A 1 -2.91 -2.78 -7.97
N HIS A 2 -3.51 -2.00 -7.06
CA HIS A 2 -3.81 -2.42 -5.70
C HIS A 2 -5.07 -1.75 -5.12
N MET A 3 -5.69 -2.36 -4.11
CA MET A 3 -6.89 -1.88 -3.44
C MET A 3 -6.96 -2.33 -1.98
N GLY A 4 -7.64 -1.53 -1.16
CA GLY A 4 -8.04 -1.90 0.20
C GLY A 4 -9.45 -2.47 0.20
N ALA A 5 -9.69 -3.54 0.94
CA ALA A 5 -11.01 -4.13 1.12
C ALA A 5 -11.16 -4.66 2.55
N GLY A 6 -12.38 -4.65 3.08
CA GLY A 6 -12.66 -5.28 4.37
C GLY A 6 -14.14 -5.42 4.68
N GLY A 7 -14.42 -6.40 5.54
CA GLY A 7 -15.77 -6.78 5.97
C GLY A 7 -15.69 -7.86 7.07
N GLY A 8 -16.68 -7.91 7.95
CA GLY A 8 -16.73 -8.93 9.02
C GLY A 8 -15.55 -8.88 10.01
N GLY A 9 -14.94 -7.70 10.20
CA GLY A 9 -13.79 -7.51 11.10
C GLY A 9 -12.43 -7.89 10.50
N GLN A 10 -12.38 -8.28 9.23
CA GLN A 10 -11.14 -8.58 8.51
C GLN A 10 -10.89 -7.53 7.43
N PHE A 11 -9.69 -6.97 7.41
CA PHE A 11 -9.27 -5.94 6.46
C PHE A 11 -7.97 -6.37 5.77
N ILE A 12 -7.90 -6.13 4.47
CA ILE A 12 -6.78 -6.53 3.63
C ILE A 12 -6.46 -5.41 2.64
N VAL A 13 -5.18 -5.13 2.45
CA VAL A 13 -4.69 -4.42 1.27
C VAL A 13 -4.10 -5.46 0.32
N GLY A 14 -4.61 -5.54 -0.89
CA GLY A 14 -4.18 -6.52 -1.87
C GLY A 14 -4.06 -5.94 -3.26
N GLY A 15 -3.44 -6.68 -4.15
CA GLY A 15 -3.26 -6.25 -5.53
C GLY A 15 -2.63 -7.32 -6.38
N THR A 16 -2.38 -6.96 -7.62
CA THR A 16 -1.73 -7.83 -8.59
C THR A 16 -0.48 -7.14 -9.11
N LEU A 17 0.63 -7.86 -9.01
CA LEU A 17 1.90 -7.55 -9.64
C LEU A 17 1.97 -8.29 -10.97
N VAL A 18 2.46 -7.61 -11.99
CA VAL A 18 2.66 -8.19 -13.32
C VAL A 18 4.05 -7.82 -13.78
N ASN A 19 4.84 -8.80 -14.21
CA ASN A 19 6.08 -8.51 -14.92
C ASN A 19 5.74 -8.19 -16.38
N THR A 20 5.69 -6.90 -16.71
CA THR A 20 5.44 -6.43 -18.09
C THR A 20 6.72 -6.25 -18.91
N GLY A 21 7.88 -6.56 -18.34
CA GLY A 21 9.17 -6.53 -19.03
C GLY A 21 9.43 -7.81 -19.83
N ASP A 22 10.58 -7.83 -20.49
CA ASP A 22 11.11 -8.95 -21.26
C ASP A 22 12.14 -9.80 -20.50
N THR A 23 12.52 -9.35 -19.29
CA THR A 23 13.47 -10.02 -18.40
C THR A 23 12.78 -10.52 -17.14
N ALA A 24 13.33 -11.58 -16.54
CA ALA A 24 12.81 -12.11 -15.29
C ALA A 24 13.12 -11.17 -14.12
N VAL A 25 12.15 -11.02 -13.22
CA VAL A 25 12.36 -10.37 -11.92
C VAL A 25 12.81 -11.44 -10.93
N ALA A 26 13.96 -11.25 -10.29
CA ALA A 26 14.44 -12.20 -9.28
C ALA A 26 13.64 -12.05 -7.98
N GLY A 27 13.30 -10.82 -7.61
CA GLY A 27 12.47 -10.55 -6.45
C GLY A 27 12.14 -9.08 -6.28
N GLY A 28 11.42 -8.79 -5.21
CA GLY A 28 11.09 -7.42 -4.86
C GLY A 28 10.26 -7.34 -3.60
N TYR A 29 9.85 -6.11 -3.28
CA TYR A 29 9.03 -5.85 -2.12
C TYR A 29 8.14 -4.63 -2.31
N LEU A 30 7.09 -4.58 -1.50
CA LEU A 30 6.23 -3.44 -1.33
C LEU A 30 5.95 -3.19 0.15
N VAL A 31 5.84 -1.92 0.52
CA VAL A 31 5.58 -1.48 1.89
C VAL A 31 4.25 -0.74 1.92
N ILE A 32 3.33 -1.26 2.71
CA ILE A 32 2.00 -0.70 2.89
C ILE A 32 1.90 -0.11 4.29
N ILE A 33 1.45 1.13 4.40
CA ILE A 33 1.14 1.78 5.69
C ILE A 33 -0.39 1.82 5.81
N PRO A 34 -1.00 0.96 6.66
CA PRO A 34 -2.43 1.00 6.86
C PRO A 34 -2.82 2.25 7.66
N VAL A 35 -3.96 2.84 7.28
CA VAL A 35 -4.53 4.02 7.92
C VAL A 35 -5.92 3.67 8.44
N GLY A 36 -6.14 3.88 9.73
CA GLY A 36 -7.43 3.71 10.38
C GLY A 36 -8.14 5.02 10.69
N ALA A 37 -9.16 4.92 11.52
CA ALA A 37 -9.93 6.07 11.99
C ALA A 37 -9.04 7.19 12.56
N ASN A 38 -9.47 8.43 12.35
CA ASN A 38 -8.73 9.65 12.73
C ASN A 38 -7.29 9.71 12.17
N CYS A 39 -7.05 8.99 11.07
CA CYS A 39 -5.75 8.86 10.42
C CYS A 39 -4.65 8.35 11.36
N GLN A 40 -4.99 7.44 12.25
CA GLN A 40 -3.99 6.65 12.98
C GLN A 40 -3.32 5.67 12.03
N LEU A 41 -1.98 5.66 12.04
CA LEU A 41 -1.19 4.74 11.26
C LEU A 41 -1.01 3.44 12.06
N ALA A 42 -1.18 2.30 11.40
CA ALA A 42 -0.73 1.02 11.94
C ALA A 42 0.73 0.74 11.57
N THR A 43 1.28 -0.33 12.14
CA THR A 43 2.61 -0.82 11.77
C THR A 43 2.66 -1.11 10.26
N PRO A 44 3.68 -0.61 9.53
CA PRO A 44 3.86 -0.90 8.12
C PRO A 44 3.94 -2.41 7.86
N LYS A 45 3.28 -2.86 6.79
CA LYS A 45 3.30 -4.24 6.33
C LYS A 45 4.24 -4.34 5.13
N LEU A 46 5.35 -5.05 5.31
CA LEU A 46 6.24 -5.45 4.22
C LEU A 46 5.66 -6.68 3.54
N GLN A 47 5.61 -6.67 2.22
CA GLN A 47 5.26 -7.83 1.40
C GLN A 47 6.38 -8.05 0.39
N THR A 48 7.03 -9.20 0.47
CA THR A 48 8.03 -9.62 -0.51
C THR A 48 7.37 -10.45 -1.60
N PHE A 49 7.92 -10.44 -2.81
CA PHE A 49 7.46 -11.24 -3.93
C PHE A 49 8.63 -11.72 -4.79
N GLY A 50 8.35 -12.68 -5.67
CA GLY A 50 9.28 -13.18 -6.67
C GLY A 50 9.64 -14.65 -6.50
N PRO A 51 10.35 -15.25 -7.48
CA PRO A 51 10.67 -14.68 -8.81
C PRO A 51 9.44 -14.53 -9.71
N LEU A 52 9.51 -13.70 -10.76
CA LEU A 52 8.46 -13.52 -11.76
C LEU A 52 9.02 -13.54 -13.18
N ALA A 53 8.60 -14.53 -13.99
CA ALA A 53 8.93 -14.59 -15.40
C ALA A 53 8.22 -13.47 -16.20
N PRO A 54 8.71 -13.10 -17.40
CA PRO A 54 8.01 -12.19 -18.30
C PRO A 54 6.55 -12.58 -18.52
N GLY A 55 5.63 -11.64 -18.31
CA GLY A 55 4.18 -11.85 -18.41
C GLY A 55 3.53 -12.52 -17.19
N GLU A 56 4.31 -13.00 -16.22
CA GLU A 56 3.79 -13.63 -15.01
C GLU A 56 3.06 -12.63 -14.12
N LYS A 57 2.00 -13.13 -13.46
CA LYS A 57 1.16 -12.35 -12.55
C LYS A 57 1.14 -13.03 -11.19
N VAL A 58 1.37 -12.25 -10.14
CA VAL A 58 1.24 -12.72 -8.76
C VAL A 58 0.34 -11.77 -7.96
N GLY A 59 -0.54 -12.34 -7.16
CA GLY A 59 -1.34 -11.58 -6.20
C GLY A 59 -0.57 -11.39 -4.89
N PHE A 60 -0.74 -10.25 -4.24
CA PHE A 60 -0.29 -10.06 -2.85
C PHE A 60 -1.48 -9.71 -1.95
N ARG A 61 -1.35 -10.04 -0.65
CA ARG A 61 -2.36 -9.78 0.37
C ARG A 61 -1.71 -9.44 1.71
N ALA A 62 -1.76 -8.17 2.09
CA ALA A 62 -1.35 -7.70 3.41
C ALA A 62 -2.57 -7.65 4.34
N ALA A 63 -2.62 -8.52 5.34
CA ALA A 63 -3.63 -8.45 6.39
C ALA A 63 -3.42 -7.22 7.29
N VAL A 64 -4.52 -6.57 7.65
CA VAL A 64 -4.55 -5.37 8.49
C VAL A 64 -5.32 -5.68 9.77
N ASP A 65 -4.73 -5.29 10.89
CA ASP A 65 -5.16 -5.53 12.28
C ASP A 65 -5.99 -4.39 12.86
N ILE A 66 -6.24 -3.35 12.06
CA ILE A 66 -7.10 -2.21 12.38
C ILE A 66 -8.26 -2.10 11.39
N PRO A 67 -9.39 -1.49 11.79
CA PRO A 67 -10.40 -1.06 10.82
C PRO A 67 -9.78 -0.14 9.78
N LEU A 68 -9.67 -0.64 8.54
CA LEU A 68 -8.99 0.04 7.46
C LEU A 68 -9.91 1.12 6.86
N THR A 69 -9.48 2.38 6.93
CA THR A 69 -10.14 3.49 6.25
C THR A 69 -9.41 3.89 4.98
N ASP A 70 -8.08 3.77 4.98
CA ASP A 70 -7.21 4.08 3.84
C ASP A 70 -5.86 3.36 3.99
N TYR A 71 -4.97 3.48 3.00
CA TYR A 71 -3.60 3.00 3.09
C TYR A 71 -2.67 3.80 2.18
N HIS A 72 -1.37 3.76 2.48
CA HIS A 72 -0.33 4.32 1.62
C HIS A 72 0.59 3.21 1.13
N LEU A 73 0.87 3.20 -0.18
CA LEU A 73 1.97 2.45 -0.73
C LEU A 73 3.25 3.29 -0.56
N ALA A 74 4.03 2.99 0.48
CA ALA A 74 5.21 3.78 0.84
C ALA A 74 6.43 3.43 -0.02
N SER A 75 6.53 2.18 -0.46
CA SER A 75 7.60 1.71 -1.34
C SER A 75 7.12 0.57 -2.21
N PHE A 76 7.64 0.51 -3.43
CA PHE A 76 7.54 -0.60 -4.35
C PHE A 76 8.88 -0.68 -5.08
N ALA A 77 9.54 -1.83 -5.01
CA ALA A 77 10.83 -2.06 -5.64
C ALA A 77 10.93 -3.50 -6.15
N ALA A 78 11.71 -3.68 -7.21
CA ALA A 78 12.05 -4.97 -7.79
C ALA A 78 13.53 -4.97 -8.17
N TYR A 79 14.13 -6.16 -8.28
CA TYR A 79 15.52 -6.33 -8.66
C TYR A 79 15.73 -7.57 -9.54
N ASP A 80 16.79 -7.52 -10.35
CA ASP A 80 17.23 -8.62 -11.21
C ASP A 80 18.04 -9.67 -10.42
N ASP A 81 18.50 -10.71 -11.09
CA ASP A 81 19.26 -11.81 -10.49
C ASP A 81 20.67 -11.41 -10.01
N MET A 82 21.13 -10.21 -10.38
CA MET A 82 22.36 -9.59 -9.89
C MET A 82 22.10 -8.59 -8.76
N GLY A 83 20.83 -8.38 -8.37
CA GLY A 83 20.43 -7.46 -7.32
C GLY A 83 20.36 -5.99 -7.76
N PHE A 84 20.44 -5.70 -9.06
CA PHE A 84 20.26 -4.34 -9.56
C PHE A 84 18.77 -3.97 -9.63
N PRO A 85 18.42 -2.70 -9.35
CA PRO A 85 17.03 -2.28 -9.34
C PRO A 85 16.42 -2.31 -10.74
N LEU A 86 15.22 -2.87 -10.82
CA LEU A 86 14.38 -2.85 -12.01
C LEU A 86 13.34 -1.70 -11.91
N PRO A 87 12.95 -1.08 -13.05
CA PRO A 87 11.89 -0.08 -13.05
C PRO A 87 10.56 -0.71 -12.63
N VAL A 88 9.79 0.02 -11.83
CA VAL A 88 8.46 -0.39 -11.37
C VAL A 88 7.44 0.71 -11.63
N VAL A 89 6.20 0.32 -11.90
CA VAL A 89 5.09 1.23 -12.16
C VAL A 89 3.94 0.92 -11.21
N ASP A 90 3.49 1.94 -10.46
CA ASP A 90 2.25 1.90 -9.71
C ASP A 90 1.15 2.63 -10.51
N GLU A 91 0.33 1.85 -11.22
CA GLU A 91 -0.80 2.36 -12.01
C GLU A 91 -1.85 3.10 -11.17
N THR A 92 -1.93 2.80 -9.87
CA THR A 92 -2.90 3.39 -8.95
C THR A 92 -2.41 4.70 -8.33
N ARG A 93 -1.11 5.02 -8.49
CA ARG A 93 -0.46 6.18 -7.87
C ARG A 93 -1.13 7.50 -8.21
N GLU A 94 -1.33 7.78 -9.49
CA GLU A 94 -1.87 9.08 -9.92
C GLU A 94 -3.33 9.26 -9.49
N ILE A 95 -4.11 8.18 -9.45
CA ILE A 95 -5.49 8.21 -8.96
C ILE A 95 -5.54 8.56 -7.47
N ILE A 96 -4.64 7.97 -6.66
CA ILE A 96 -4.57 8.22 -5.22
C ILE A 96 -4.05 9.64 -4.95
N LYS A 97 -3.03 10.08 -5.69
CA LYS A 97 -2.41 11.41 -5.55
C LYS A 97 -3.40 12.55 -5.72
N VAL A 98 -4.39 12.40 -6.62
CA VAL A 98 -5.47 13.39 -6.79
C VAL A 98 -6.29 13.58 -5.51
N ARG A 99 -6.42 12.55 -4.67
CA ARG A 99 -7.20 12.57 -3.43
C ARG A 99 -6.39 13.05 -2.22
N GLU A 100 -5.07 13.08 -2.33
CA GLU A 100 -4.15 13.36 -1.22
C GLU A 100 -4.42 14.69 -0.50
N PRO A 101 -4.68 15.83 -1.18
CA PRO A 101 -4.92 17.10 -0.49
C PRO A 101 -6.17 17.05 0.41
N GLU A 102 -7.25 16.45 -0.09
CA GLU A 102 -8.50 16.30 0.66
C GLU A 102 -8.33 15.35 1.85
N GLN A 103 -7.61 14.23 1.63
CA GLN A 103 -7.26 13.29 2.70
C GLN A 103 -6.44 13.96 3.81
N ARG A 104 -5.40 14.74 3.45
CA ARG A 104 -4.59 15.48 4.42
C ARG A 104 -5.40 16.49 5.22
N LYS A 105 -6.34 17.19 4.57
CA LYS A 105 -7.27 18.12 5.23
C LYS A 105 -8.18 17.39 6.21
N ALA A 106 -8.80 16.28 5.78
CA ALA A 106 -9.66 15.46 6.63
C ALA A 106 -8.91 14.89 7.84
N CYS A 107 -7.69 14.40 7.63
CA CYS A 107 -6.83 13.89 8.71
C CYS A 107 -6.46 14.97 9.73
N SER A 108 -6.07 16.16 9.27
CA SER A 108 -5.74 17.28 10.16
C SER A 108 -6.94 17.68 11.03
N ALA A 109 -8.13 17.77 10.43
CA ALA A 109 -9.36 18.10 11.15
C ALA A 109 -9.75 17.02 12.18
N ALA A 110 -9.64 15.73 11.82
CA ALA A 110 -9.97 14.62 12.72
C ALA A 110 -9.06 14.57 13.95
N ARG A 111 -7.76 14.87 13.78
CA ARG A 111 -6.80 14.93 14.89
C ARG A 111 -7.09 16.10 15.84
N GLN A 112 -7.34 17.30 15.30
CA GLN A 112 -7.69 18.47 16.12
C GLN A 112 -8.98 18.26 16.95
N ALA A 113 -9.99 17.61 16.37
CA ALA A 113 -11.23 17.28 17.07
C ALA A 113 -11.04 16.23 18.18
N SER A 114 -10.08 15.31 18.00
CA SER A 114 -9.73 14.29 18.98
C SER A 114 -8.98 14.90 20.17
N ASP A 115 -8.07 15.84 19.92
CA ASP A 115 -7.29 16.54 20.96
C ASP A 115 -8.19 17.43 21.84
N THR A 116 -9.20 18.07 21.24
CA THR A 116 -10.16 18.91 21.97
C THR A 116 -11.06 18.09 22.90
N LYS A 117 -11.42 16.86 22.52
CA LYS A 117 -12.24 15.96 23.37
C LYS A 117 -11.49 15.36 24.56
N ASN A 118 -10.17 15.22 24.47
CA ASN A 118 -9.35 14.71 25.58
C ASN A 118 -8.87 15.81 26.55
N SER A 119 -9.20 17.07 26.27
CA SER A 119 -8.79 18.25 27.05
C SER A 119 -9.94 18.89 27.83
N GLY A 120 -11.11 18.24 27.90
CA GLY A 120 -12.33 18.73 28.56
C GLY A 120 -12.83 17.81 29.66
#